data_AF-A0A9D0IDH0-F1
#
_entry.id   AF-A0A9D0IDH0-F1
#
_cell.length_a   1.000
_cell.length_b   1.000
_cell.length_c   1.000
_cell.angle_alpha   90.00
_cell.angle_beta   90.00
_cell.angle_gamma   90.00
#
_symmetry.space_group_name_H-M   'P 1'
#
loop_
_entity.id
_entity.type
_entity.pdbx_description
1 polymer ?
#
loop_
_entity_poly.entity_id
_entity_poly.type
_entity_poly.pdbx_seq_one_letter_code
_entity_poly.pdbx_strand_id
1 'polypeptide(L)'
;MREPHLPVLPGRRCPAPDASGGPGSDAPPGPRRAGLWSPGRGALAAPWRGDRPVRCPGAERGPPGPGLRLVRGGLRGERTDENLPDGRLASRREGLDRGEHPPSPGLPAVRPRLEPDGPSCGPGHRVLPGRDGALHPFHRADGRALRGGPKMSPRKSPEWYDFVPLPPGGKGPAPDPEGVTHDRYLQEGHLTGYLELTLEAVSPIHVGSGVVELSEDVGQMEGKVVKGMARVRGQPVIPATSLKGALRSRYEMITPSCLGPIRTRAVERYSDNPRRSELPRKLIRQMPSELQRRAKGRYPPRITVEVAPEAIRPWQPCRPSKKKDPRSGLCPACALFGAEGLQGRVWFDDARVMGKIPSRSSLRIASLYQPRLHRAGPLTLHGWGRRTVVRVRELKGRKAYYRVQLGDVPTKGNVPLDYLPRGTRLRTRLHFRNVTPAELGGLIAALGIVKTRDLDRFPFRVGGGKPVGLGYLEVTLRGLYLFEGDDPWLAFDAQPRPVDRETITGWVEAFARNETLCYKEGWRALSEITRRDYQPGEGG
;
A
#
# COMPACT_ATOMS: atom_id res chain seq x y z
N MET A 1 18.35 76.79 38.12
CA MET A 1 17.50 77.35 37.04
C MET A 1 17.15 76.19 36.11
N ARG A 2 15.90 75.87 35.76
CA ARG A 2 14.57 76.31 36.27
C ARG A 2 13.74 75.04 36.64
N GLU A 3 12.56 75.24 37.24
CA GLU A 3 11.73 74.25 37.96
C GLU A 3 10.35 74.01 37.25
N PRO A 4 9.29 73.39 37.85
CA PRO A 4 9.15 71.97 38.29
C PRO A 4 7.72 71.37 38.00
N HIS A 5 7.21 70.50 38.92
CA HIS A 5 5.82 69.96 39.13
C HIS A 5 5.44 68.61 38.45
N LEU A 6 4.61 67.68 38.99
CA LEU A 6 4.29 67.15 40.37
C LEU A 6 3.29 65.94 40.26
N PRO A 7 2.56 65.50 41.35
CA PRO A 7 2.65 64.25 42.16
C PRO A 7 2.08 62.93 41.52
N VAL A 8 2.14 61.67 42.02
CA VAL A 8 2.57 60.95 43.28
C VAL A 8 1.45 60.30 44.17
N LEU A 9 1.16 59.00 43.94
CA LEU A 9 0.61 57.92 44.85
C LEU A 9 -0.80 58.10 45.50
N PRO A 10 -1.41 57.12 46.25
CA PRO A 10 -1.17 55.67 46.55
C PRO A 10 -2.39 54.74 46.17
N GLY A 11 -2.60 53.46 46.60
CA GLY A 11 -1.75 52.36 47.10
C GLY A 11 -2.37 51.34 48.13
N ARG A 12 -2.40 50.01 47.80
CA ARG A 12 -2.48 48.76 48.65
C ARG A 12 -3.79 47.90 48.87
N ARG A 13 -3.62 46.57 48.65
CA ARG A 13 -4.11 45.34 49.39
C ARG A 13 -5.57 44.80 49.29
N CYS A 14 -5.68 43.47 49.49
CA CYS A 14 -6.90 42.61 49.51
C CYS A 14 -7.43 42.36 50.95
N PRO A 15 -8.61 41.71 51.13
CA PRO A 15 -8.65 40.27 51.47
C PRO A 15 -9.87 39.48 50.89
N ALA A 16 -10.09 38.23 51.34
CA ALA A 16 -11.20 37.32 50.99
C ALA A 16 -12.38 37.37 52.00
N PRO A 17 -13.43 36.54 51.84
CA PRO A 17 -13.60 35.44 52.81
C PRO A 17 -14.23 34.11 52.29
N ASP A 18 -13.98 33.05 53.08
CA ASP A 18 -14.77 31.86 53.50
C ASP A 18 -16.07 31.44 52.75
N ALA A 19 -16.43 30.18 52.47
CA ALA A 19 -16.12 28.80 52.94
C ALA A 19 -17.17 28.15 53.87
N SER A 20 -17.85 27.08 53.40
CA SER A 20 -18.30 25.85 54.12
C SER A 20 -19.40 25.08 53.35
N GLY A 21 -19.61 23.79 53.64
CA GLY A 21 -20.88 23.08 53.34
C GLY A 21 -20.87 21.97 52.28
N GLY A 22 -21.01 20.73 52.75
CA GLY A 22 -21.43 19.52 52.03
C GLY A 22 -21.67 18.39 53.06
N PRO A 23 -22.04 17.15 52.71
CA PRO A 23 -22.43 16.60 51.40
C PRO A 23 -23.90 16.09 51.39
N GLY A 24 -24.35 15.45 50.30
CA GLY A 24 -25.66 14.77 50.25
C GLY A 24 -25.83 13.90 49.00
N SER A 25 -26.64 12.85 49.08
CA SER A 25 -26.93 11.90 47.99
C SER A 25 -28.32 12.08 47.39
N ASP A 26 -28.53 11.55 46.17
CA ASP A 26 -29.64 10.64 45.81
C ASP A 26 -30.06 10.72 44.33
N ALA A 27 -30.69 9.64 43.87
CA ALA A 27 -31.37 9.49 42.58
C ALA A 27 -32.37 8.32 42.65
N PRO A 28 -33.34 8.18 41.73
CA PRO A 28 -33.89 9.12 40.76
C PRO A 28 -35.37 9.43 41.12
N PRO A 29 -36.28 9.84 40.19
CA PRO A 29 -36.87 8.85 39.26
C PRO A 29 -37.27 9.40 37.86
N GLY A 30 -37.67 8.49 36.96
CA GLY A 30 -38.62 8.83 35.87
C GLY A 30 -40.06 8.82 36.39
N PRO A 31 -41.13 8.73 35.56
CA PRO A 31 -41.13 8.24 34.17
C PRO A 31 -42.08 8.99 33.19
N ARG A 32 -42.17 8.55 31.93
CA ARG A 32 -43.37 7.91 31.31
C ARG A 32 -43.30 7.91 29.77
N ARG A 33 -44.08 7.01 29.15
CA ARG A 33 -44.23 6.87 27.69
C ARG A 33 -45.55 7.49 27.21
N ALA A 34 -45.49 8.30 26.17
CA ALA A 34 -46.51 8.48 25.12
C ALA A 34 -45.83 9.18 23.94
N GLY A 35 -46.23 9.06 22.69
CA GLY A 35 -47.24 8.19 22.06
C GLY A 35 -46.98 8.17 20.55
N LEU A 36 -47.76 7.40 19.77
CA LEU A 36 -47.70 7.54 18.31
C LEU A 36 -48.32 8.87 17.89
N TRP A 37 -47.88 9.44 16.76
CA TRP A 37 -48.76 9.75 15.64
C TRP A 37 -47.97 10.11 14.37
N SER A 38 -48.62 10.04 13.22
CA SER A 38 -48.10 10.53 11.94
C SER A 38 -49.24 11.01 11.07
N PRO A 39 -49.18 12.26 10.62
CA PRO A 39 -49.48 12.61 9.23
C PRO A 39 -48.32 13.41 8.60
N GLY A 40 -48.27 13.64 7.29
CA GLY A 40 -49.15 13.09 6.25
C GLY A 40 -49.43 14.04 5.09
N ARG A 41 -48.52 14.10 4.11
CA ARG A 41 -48.66 14.76 2.78
C ARG A 41 -48.66 16.31 2.78
N GLY A 42 -48.37 16.88 1.60
CA GLY A 42 -48.33 18.33 1.34
C GLY A 42 -46.96 18.98 1.61
N ALA A 43 -46.44 19.90 0.78
CA ALA A 43 -46.89 20.36 -0.53
C ALA A 43 -45.69 20.79 -1.42
N LEU A 44 -45.95 21.12 -2.69
CA LEU A 44 -44.96 21.59 -3.67
C LEU A 44 -44.72 23.11 -3.57
N ALA A 45 -43.48 23.56 -3.73
CA ALA A 45 -43.13 24.95 -4.00
C ALA A 45 -41.84 25.04 -4.85
N ALA A 46 -41.69 26.11 -5.63
CA ALA A 46 -40.67 26.26 -6.67
C ALA A 46 -39.34 26.89 -6.17
N PRO A 47 -38.19 26.68 -6.87
CA PRO A 47 -36.92 27.28 -6.49
C PRO A 47 -36.85 28.79 -6.79
N TRP A 48 -36.22 29.54 -5.90
CA TRP A 48 -35.89 30.95 -6.09
C TRP A 48 -34.83 31.18 -7.19
N ARG A 49 -34.83 32.39 -7.78
CA ARG A 49 -33.86 32.87 -8.79
C ARG A 49 -33.04 34.03 -8.24
N GLY A 50 -31.84 34.24 -8.82
CA GLY A 50 -30.94 35.38 -8.54
C GLY A 50 -29.80 34.95 -7.61
N ASP A 51 -28.53 35.12 -7.96
CA ASP A 51 -27.95 36.40 -8.39
C ASP A 51 -26.98 36.34 -9.59
N ARG A 52 -26.48 37.52 -10.01
CA ARG A 52 -25.58 37.70 -11.17
C ARG A 52 -24.11 37.89 -10.74
N PRO A 53 -23.12 37.26 -11.40
CA PRO A 53 -21.73 37.68 -11.30
C PRO A 53 -21.46 38.96 -12.12
N VAL A 54 -20.61 39.83 -11.59
CA VAL A 54 -20.17 41.09 -12.24
C VAL A 54 -19.21 40.81 -13.39
N ARG A 55 -19.20 41.67 -14.43
CA ARG A 55 -18.22 41.62 -15.53
C ARG A 55 -17.04 42.56 -15.27
N CYS A 56 -15.83 42.08 -15.51
CA CYS A 56 -14.68 42.93 -15.83
C CYS A 56 -14.53 43.05 -17.36
N PRO A 57 -14.18 44.23 -17.92
CA PRO A 57 -13.91 44.41 -19.35
C PRO A 57 -12.42 44.21 -19.69
N GLY A 58 -12.12 43.96 -20.97
CA GLY A 58 -10.76 44.11 -21.53
C GLY A 58 -10.02 42.82 -21.92
N ALA A 59 -10.40 42.21 -23.05
CA ALA A 59 -9.54 41.34 -23.86
C ALA A 59 -10.07 41.28 -25.29
N GLU A 60 -9.18 41.26 -26.30
CA GLU A 60 -9.54 41.45 -27.71
C GLU A 60 -9.92 40.14 -28.44
N ARG A 61 -10.48 40.26 -29.65
CA ARG A 61 -11.02 39.13 -30.43
C ARG A 61 -10.07 38.68 -31.55
N GLY A 62 -9.61 37.43 -31.48
CA GLY A 62 -9.07 36.72 -32.65
C GLY A 62 -10.19 36.07 -33.51
N PRO A 63 -9.95 35.81 -34.80
CA PRO A 63 -10.92 35.17 -35.70
C PRO A 63 -11.10 33.66 -35.44
N PRO A 64 -12.24 33.05 -35.83
CA PRO A 64 -12.59 31.68 -35.47
C PRO A 64 -12.00 30.61 -36.41
N GLY A 65 -11.52 29.50 -35.83
CA GLY A 65 -11.27 28.24 -36.55
C GLY A 65 -12.53 27.37 -36.67
N PRO A 66 -12.57 26.41 -37.62
CA PRO A 66 -13.77 25.62 -37.92
C PRO A 66 -14.13 24.63 -36.81
N GLY A 67 -15.42 24.54 -36.48
CA GLY A 67 -15.93 23.70 -35.38
C GLY A 67 -16.30 22.27 -35.79
N LEU A 68 -16.10 21.32 -34.88
CA LEU A 68 -16.63 19.94 -34.96
C LEU A 68 -17.74 19.72 -33.93
N ARG A 69 -18.83 19.07 -34.36
CA ARG A 69 -20.07 18.95 -33.57
C ARG A 69 -19.97 17.87 -32.49
N LEU A 70 -20.13 18.25 -31.22
CA LEU A 70 -20.32 17.32 -30.11
C LEU A 70 -21.79 16.88 -30.02
N VAL A 71 -22.11 15.74 -30.63
CA VAL A 71 -23.44 15.13 -30.55
C VAL A 71 -23.62 14.45 -29.18
N ARG A 72 -24.59 14.91 -28.38
CA ARG A 72 -25.04 14.21 -27.18
C ARG A 72 -25.97 13.05 -27.55
N GLY A 73 -25.42 11.85 -27.68
CA GLY A 73 -26.17 10.60 -27.70
C GLY A 73 -26.03 9.86 -26.37
N GLY A 74 -27.13 9.66 -25.64
CA GLY A 74 -27.15 8.85 -24.42
C GLY A 74 -28.26 7.80 -24.51
N LEU A 75 -27.90 6.53 -24.39
CA LEU A 75 -28.84 5.42 -24.33
C LEU A 75 -28.52 4.46 -23.18
N ARG A 76 -29.53 3.69 -22.78
CA ARG A 76 -29.43 2.67 -21.75
C ARG A 76 -28.82 1.40 -22.36
N GLY A 77 -28.08 0.65 -21.57
CA GLY A 77 -27.40 -0.57 -22.04
C GLY A 77 -28.30 -1.80 -22.02
N GLU A 78 -27.85 -2.83 -22.75
CA GLU A 78 -28.42 -4.17 -22.74
C GLU A 78 -27.34 -5.22 -22.42
N ARG A 79 -27.78 -6.46 -22.19
CA ARG A 79 -26.90 -7.63 -22.01
C ARG A 79 -27.08 -8.54 -23.22
N THR A 80 -25.98 -9.08 -23.71
CA THR A 80 -25.99 -10.17 -24.69
C THR A 80 -25.15 -11.31 -24.14
N ASP A 81 -25.79 -12.45 -23.88
CA ASP A 81 -25.09 -13.71 -23.59
C ASP A 81 -24.54 -14.29 -24.91
N GLU A 82 -23.27 -14.69 -24.93
CA GLU A 82 -22.66 -15.35 -26.09
C GLU A 82 -22.91 -16.87 -26.05
N ASN A 83 -23.82 -17.36 -26.90
CA ASN A 83 -23.93 -18.77 -27.26
C ASN A 83 -23.27 -19.01 -28.62
N LEU A 84 -22.24 -19.88 -28.65
CA LEU A 84 -21.73 -20.46 -29.88
C LEU A 84 -22.57 -21.68 -30.30
N PRO A 85 -22.77 -21.90 -31.60
CA PRO A 85 -22.91 -23.22 -32.19
C PRO A 85 -21.66 -23.64 -32.99
N ASP A 86 -21.44 -24.96 -33.10
CA ASP A 86 -20.40 -25.59 -33.92
C ASP A 86 -20.62 -25.39 -35.44
N GLY A 87 -19.54 -25.41 -36.22
CA GLY A 87 -19.58 -25.43 -37.69
C GLY A 87 -18.34 -26.07 -38.31
N ARG A 88 -18.45 -27.31 -38.79
CA ARG A 88 -17.39 -28.03 -39.53
C ARG A 88 -17.67 -27.96 -41.04
N LEU A 89 -16.66 -27.65 -41.85
CA LEU A 89 -16.37 -28.14 -43.22
C LEU A 89 -15.11 -27.37 -43.68
N ALA A 90 -13.93 -27.98 -43.87
CA ALA A 90 -13.51 -28.95 -44.88
C ALA A 90 -12.98 -28.31 -46.19
N SER A 91 -11.65 -28.36 -46.33
CA SER A 91 -10.88 -28.53 -47.57
C SER A 91 -11.35 -27.90 -48.90
N ARG A 92 -10.52 -27.00 -49.44
CA ARG A 92 -10.12 -27.03 -50.86
C ARG A 92 -8.60 -26.82 -51.00
N ARG A 93 -8.00 -27.43 -52.02
CA ARG A 93 -6.63 -27.23 -52.50
C ARG A 93 -6.72 -26.74 -53.94
N GLU A 94 -6.19 -25.55 -54.22
CA GLU A 94 -5.83 -25.06 -55.57
C GLU A 94 -4.50 -24.28 -55.41
N GLY A 95 -3.74 -24.02 -56.48
CA GLY A 95 -2.41 -23.40 -56.39
C GLY A 95 -1.73 -23.22 -57.75
N LEU A 96 -0.39 -23.02 -57.72
CA LEU A 96 0.53 -22.69 -58.83
C LEU A 96 0.52 -21.22 -59.31
N ASP A 97 1.55 -20.47 -58.91
CA ASP A 97 2.68 -20.00 -59.77
C ASP A 97 3.76 -19.42 -58.81
N ARG A 98 5.09 -19.34 -59.04
CA ARG A 98 6.10 -19.50 -60.12
C ARG A 98 6.83 -18.16 -60.36
N GLY A 99 8.17 -18.19 -60.24
CA GLY A 99 9.08 -17.06 -60.46
C GLY A 99 9.26 -16.11 -59.26
N GLU A 100 10.41 -15.48 -59.00
CA GLU A 100 11.78 -15.64 -59.56
C GLU A 100 12.86 -15.32 -58.48
N HIS A 101 14.10 -15.75 -58.74
CA HIS A 101 15.35 -15.41 -58.04
C HIS A 101 16.41 -15.20 -59.14
N PRO A 102 17.45 -14.34 -59.00
CA PRO A 102 18.51 -14.47 -57.97
C PRO A 102 19.12 -13.07 -57.60
N PRO A 103 20.42 -12.88 -57.24
CA PRO A 103 21.46 -13.78 -56.74
C PRO A 103 22.12 -13.33 -55.41
N SER A 104 23.05 -14.16 -54.91
CA SER A 104 23.97 -13.84 -53.80
C SER A 104 25.43 -14.04 -54.21
N PRO A 105 26.36 -13.25 -53.65
CA PRO A 105 27.72 -13.70 -53.34
C PRO A 105 28.00 -13.59 -51.82
N GLY A 106 28.96 -14.30 -51.22
CA GLY A 106 29.83 -15.37 -51.71
C GLY A 106 30.77 -15.81 -50.58
N LEU A 107 31.01 -17.11 -50.41
CA LEU A 107 31.95 -17.64 -49.40
C LEU A 107 33.37 -17.75 -49.97
N PRO A 108 34.37 -17.85 -49.08
CA PRO A 108 35.28 -18.98 -49.18
C PRO A 108 35.33 -19.81 -47.88
N ALA A 109 35.72 -21.07 -47.99
CA ALA A 109 35.90 -21.98 -46.86
C ALA A 109 37.17 -22.82 -47.05
N VAL A 110 37.98 -22.96 -46.00
CA VAL A 110 39.14 -23.85 -45.95
C VAL A 110 39.21 -24.53 -44.58
N ARG A 111 39.54 -25.82 -44.56
CA ARG A 111 40.01 -26.58 -43.38
C ARG A 111 41.44 -27.06 -43.65
N PRO A 112 42.20 -27.37 -42.60
CA PRO A 112 42.69 -28.76 -42.52
C PRO A 112 42.53 -29.39 -41.12
N ARG A 113 42.87 -30.69 -41.04
CA ARG A 113 43.19 -31.41 -39.79
C ARG A 113 44.71 -31.40 -39.59
N LEU A 114 45.20 -31.51 -38.34
CA LEU A 114 46.07 -32.61 -37.87
C LEU A 114 46.58 -32.36 -36.43
N GLU A 115 46.93 -33.45 -35.75
CA GLU A 115 47.78 -33.54 -34.55
C GLU A 115 49.25 -33.80 -35.00
N PRO A 116 50.30 -33.80 -34.13
CA PRO A 116 50.30 -33.86 -32.67
C PRO A 116 51.27 -32.85 -31.97
N ASP A 117 51.41 -32.95 -30.64
CA ASP A 117 52.71 -33.27 -30.01
C ASP A 117 52.61 -33.47 -28.48
N GLY A 118 53.54 -34.27 -27.93
CA GLY A 118 53.82 -34.43 -26.49
C GLY A 118 55.30 -34.15 -26.19
N PRO A 119 55.76 -34.25 -24.92
CA PRO A 119 56.21 -35.58 -24.47
C PRO A 119 56.10 -35.89 -22.95
N SER A 120 56.36 -37.17 -22.64
CA SER A 120 56.79 -37.85 -21.38
C SER A 120 57.15 -36.99 -20.12
N CYS A 121 56.90 -37.42 -18.88
CA CYS A 121 57.31 -38.70 -18.25
C CYS A 121 56.40 -39.14 -17.05
N GLY A 122 56.48 -40.43 -16.65
CA GLY A 122 55.93 -40.97 -15.38
C GLY A 122 57.05 -41.42 -14.42
N PRO A 123 56.93 -42.53 -13.65
CA PRO A 123 55.73 -43.32 -13.28
C PRO A 123 55.69 -43.71 -11.76
N GLY A 124 54.72 -44.52 -11.30
CA GLY A 124 54.97 -45.42 -10.14
C GLY A 124 53.83 -45.81 -9.17
N HIS A 125 53.58 -47.13 -9.09
CA HIS A 125 53.16 -47.94 -7.91
C HIS A 125 51.79 -47.82 -7.21
N ARG A 126 51.16 -49.00 -7.05
CA ARG A 126 50.15 -49.36 -6.03
C ARG A 126 50.84 -49.84 -4.75
N VAL A 127 50.26 -49.61 -3.57
CA VAL A 127 50.33 -50.50 -2.38
C VAL A 127 49.02 -50.40 -1.57
N LEU A 128 48.61 -51.48 -0.90
CA LEU A 128 47.56 -51.53 0.13
C LEU A 128 48.16 -51.97 1.48
N PRO A 129 47.65 -51.44 2.60
CA PRO A 129 47.46 -52.21 3.84
C PRO A 129 46.00 -52.12 4.35
N GLY A 130 45.49 -53.01 5.20
CA GLY A 130 46.17 -54.05 5.99
C GLY A 130 46.36 -53.62 7.46
N ARG A 131 45.29 -53.36 8.23
CA ARG A 131 44.51 -54.30 9.09
C ARG A 131 45.14 -54.52 10.49
N ASP A 132 44.30 -54.98 11.42
CA ASP A 132 44.55 -55.44 12.79
C ASP A 132 44.84 -54.35 13.86
N GLY A 133 44.35 -54.46 15.11
CA GLY A 133 43.39 -55.46 15.62
C GLY A 133 43.01 -55.33 17.11
N ALA A 134 41.91 -56.01 17.50
CA ALA A 134 41.44 -56.30 18.88
C ALA A 134 41.07 -55.10 19.79
N LEU A 135 40.24 -55.20 20.85
CA LEU A 135 39.73 -56.34 21.66
C LEU A 135 38.20 -56.27 21.92
N HIS A 136 37.60 -57.39 22.33
CA HIS A 136 36.22 -57.54 22.84
C HIS A 136 36.26 -58.22 24.23
N PRO A 137 35.25 -58.01 25.11
CA PRO A 137 34.31 -59.12 25.40
C PRO A 137 32.81 -58.72 25.60
N PHE A 138 31.94 -59.75 25.51
CA PHE A 138 30.55 -59.99 26.01
C PHE A 138 29.73 -58.88 26.73
N HIS A 139 28.38 -58.82 26.67
CA HIS A 139 27.33 -59.87 26.66
C HIS A 139 26.03 -59.48 25.89
N ARG A 140 25.15 -60.46 25.62
CA ARG A 140 23.68 -60.28 25.30
C ARG A 140 22.86 -60.27 26.62
N ALA A 141 21.60 -59.85 26.76
CA ALA A 141 20.51 -59.31 25.91
C ALA A 141 19.55 -58.47 26.84
N ASP A 142 18.43 -57.83 26.49
CA ASP A 142 17.68 -57.48 25.26
C ASP A 142 16.90 -56.16 25.57
N GLY A 143 15.70 -55.89 25.01
CA GLY A 143 14.74 -54.94 25.59
C GLY A 143 14.05 -53.95 24.64
N ARG A 144 13.28 -54.43 23.64
CA ARG A 144 12.29 -53.70 22.82
C ARG A 144 12.21 -52.16 22.95
N ALA A 145 12.94 -51.42 22.12
CA ALA A 145 12.72 -49.97 21.92
C ALA A 145 11.61 -49.70 20.88
N LEU A 146 10.72 -48.73 21.15
CA LEU A 146 9.53 -48.43 20.34
C LEU A 146 9.87 -47.68 19.03
N ARG A 147 9.26 -48.10 17.91
CA ARG A 147 9.42 -47.45 16.60
C ARG A 147 8.41 -46.32 16.38
N GLY A 148 8.86 -45.22 15.77
CA GLY A 148 8.04 -44.48 14.81
C GLY A 148 7.12 -43.36 15.33
N GLY A 149 7.63 -42.43 16.15
CA GLY A 149 6.98 -41.12 16.32
C GLY A 149 6.91 -40.36 14.99
N PRO A 150 5.76 -39.81 14.56
CA PRO A 150 5.62 -39.22 13.23
C PRO A 150 6.32 -37.84 13.13
N LYS A 151 7.39 -37.74 12.34
CA LYS A 151 8.01 -36.47 11.94
C LYS A 151 7.08 -35.67 11.01
N MET A 152 6.06 -35.04 11.59
CA MET A 152 5.07 -34.24 10.88
C MET A 152 5.64 -32.86 10.51
N SER A 153 6.37 -32.78 9.40
CA SER A 153 6.90 -31.50 8.90
C SER A 153 5.76 -30.57 8.44
N PRO A 154 5.61 -29.37 9.02
CA PRO A 154 4.61 -28.42 8.58
C PRO A 154 5.07 -27.76 7.29
N ARG A 155 4.59 -28.25 6.13
CA ARG A 155 4.73 -27.56 4.84
C ARG A 155 4.05 -26.20 4.92
N LYS A 156 4.81 -25.17 5.31
CA LYS A 156 4.36 -23.78 5.38
C LYS A 156 3.97 -23.33 3.97
N SER A 157 2.87 -22.61 3.85
CA SER A 157 2.59 -21.82 2.65
C SER A 157 3.70 -20.78 2.48
N PRO A 158 4.23 -20.58 1.26
CA PRO A 158 5.26 -19.57 1.01
C PRO A 158 4.63 -18.17 1.04
N GLU A 159 4.42 -17.64 2.25
CA GLU A 159 3.80 -16.34 2.47
C GLU A 159 4.89 -15.25 2.53
N TRP A 160 4.87 -14.35 1.55
CA TRP A 160 5.82 -13.24 1.36
C TRP A 160 5.38 -11.95 2.09
N TYR A 161 4.50 -12.08 3.09
CA TYR A 161 3.94 -10.98 3.85
C TYR A 161 3.44 -11.46 5.20
N ASP A 162 3.27 -10.52 6.12
CA ASP A 162 2.64 -10.73 7.43
C ASP A 162 1.70 -9.56 7.76
N PHE A 163 1.26 -9.47 9.02
CA PHE A 163 0.32 -8.47 9.48
C PHE A 163 0.91 -7.62 10.63
N VAL A 164 1.04 -6.32 10.41
CA VAL A 164 1.23 -5.33 11.49
C VAL A 164 -0.07 -5.26 12.28
N PRO A 165 -0.10 -5.45 13.61
CA PRO A 165 -1.34 -5.53 14.38
C PRO A 165 -2.24 -4.30 14.24
N LEU A 166 -3.51 -4.46 14.64
CA LEU A 166 -4.43 -3.33 14.77
C LEU A 166 -4.36 -2.80 16.22
N PRO A 167 -4.39 -1.47 16.44
CA PRO A 167 -4.42 -0.92 17.80
C PRO A 167 -5.66 -1.46 18.53
N PRO A 168 -5.52 -2.01 19.75
CA PRO A 168 -6.56 -2.79 20.40
C PRO A 168 -7.82 -1.98 20.75
N GLY A 169 -7.66 -0.68 21.03
CA GLY A 169 -8.76 0.25 21.29
C GLY A 169 -9.56 0.70 20.05
N GLY A 170 -9.25 0.20 18.86
CA GLY A 170 -9.86 0.66 17.61
C GLY A 170 -9.00 1.73 16.90
N LYS A 171 -9.68 2.65 16.20
CA LYS A 171 -9.06 3.89 15.72
C LYS A 171 -9.16 4.97 16.81
N GLY A 172 -8.08 5.73 17.01
CA GLY A 172 -8.08 6.94 17.83
C GLY A 172 -8.56 8.16 17.05
N PRO A 173 -8.85 9.28 17.74
CA PRO A 173 -9.02 10.58 17.11
C PRO A 173 -7.68 11.07 16.52
N ALA A 174 -7.73 12.04 15.61
CA ALA A 174 -6.57 12.89 15.35
C ALA A 174 -6.28 13.75 16.61
N PRO A 175 -4.99 13.94 16.99
CA PRO A 175 -4.63 14.68 18.20
C PRO A 175 -4.88 16.18 18.04
N ASP A 176 -4.83 16.66 16.81
CA ASP A 176 -5.15 18.02 16.39
C ASP A 176 -6.33 17.97 15.38
N PRO A 177 -7.53 18.41 15.80
CA PRO A 177 -8.66 18.65 14.92
C PRO A 177 -8.69 20.07 14.32
N GLU A 178 -7.96 21.04 14.87
CA GLU A 178 -8.01 22.45 14.41
C GLU A 178 -7.19 22.66 13.15
N GLY A 179 -5.95 22.13 13.12
CA GLY A 179 -5.07 22.17 11.96
C GLY A 179 -5.69 21.58 10.71
N VAL A 180 -6.70 20.70 10.85
CA VAL A 180 -7.56 20.13 9.78
C VAL A 180 -8.47 21.20 9.14
N THR A 181 -7.89 22.30 8.68
CA THR A 181 -8.58 23.41 8.06
C THR A 181 -7.89 23.85 6.77
N HIS A 182 -8.68 24.45 5.86
CA HIS A 182 -8.27 24.77 4.48
C HIS A 182 -8.49 26.22 4.07
N ASP A 183 -9.11 27.00 4.93
CA ASP A 183 -9.41 28.43 4.88
C ASP A 183 -8.25 29.34 5.33
N ARG A 184 -7.46 28.91 6.31
CA ARG A 184 -6.38 29.71 6.92
C ARG A 184 -5.09 28.93 7.17
N TYR A 185 -4.00 29.66 7.31
CA TYR A 185 -2.77 29.18 7.94
C TYR A 185 -2.88 29.31 9.46
N LEU A 186 -2.28 28.38 10.21
CA LEU A 186 -2.15 28.46 11.67
C LEU A 186 -0.69 28.74 12.02
N GLN A 187 -0.45 29.76 12.86
CA GLN A 187 0.89 30.16 13.27
C GLN A 187 1.38 29.39 14.51
N GLU A 188 0.66 29.51 15.63
CA GLU A 188 1.10 28.94 16.90
C GLU A 188 0.97 27.42 16.91
N GLY A 189 2.05 26.72 17.27
CA GLY A 189 2.10 25.26 17.38
C GLY A 189 2.02 24.46 16.06
N HIS A 190 1.89 25.13 14.91
CA HIS A 190 1.62 24.50 13.62
C HIS A 190 2.71 24.84 12.58
N LEU A 191 2.89 23.92 11.63
CA LEU A 191 3.94 24.00 10.61
C LEU A 191 3.35 23.90 9.21
N THR A 192 3.86 24.72 8.30
CA THR A 192 3.51 24.74 6.88
C THR A 192 4.80 24.85 6.07
N GLY A 193 4.93 24.05 5.01
CA GLY A 193 6.21 23.91 4.32
C GLY A 193 6.28 22.74 3.35
N TYR A 194 7.50 22.35 3.00
CA TYR A 194 7.76 21.15 2.21
C TYR A 194 9.07 20.46 2.59
N LEU A 195 9.10 19.14 2.37
CA LEU A 195 10.32 18.33 2.36
C LEU A 195 10.76 18.16 0.91
N GLU A 196 11.99 18.52 0.60
CA GLU A 196 12.58 18.19 -0.69
C GLU A 196 13.28 16.83 -0.63
N LEU A 197 12.86 15.91 -1.50
CA LEU A 197 13.24 14.50 -1.46
C LEU A 197 13.90 14.08 -2.78
N THR A 198 15.02 13.34 -2.67
CA THR A 198 15.51 12.52 -3.78
C THR A 198 15.23 11.04 -3.49
N LEU A 199 14.73 10.33 -4.49
CA LEU A 199 14.38 8.91 -4.44
C LEU A 199 15.34 8.14 -5.35
N GLU A 200 15.87 7.00 -4.89
CA GLU A 200 16.68 6.11 -5.73
C GLU A 200 16.05 4.71 -5.80
N ALA A 201 15.86 4.20 -7.02
CA ALA A 201 15.33 2.86 -7.27
C ALA A 201 16.33 1.78 -6.86
N VAL A 202 16.10 1.14 -5.72
CA VAL A 202 16.89 -0.01 -5.23
C VAL A 202 16.48 -1.29 -5.96
N SER A 203 15.22 -1.37 -6.42
CA SER A 203 14.75 -2.42 -7.34
C SER A 203 13.82 -1.83 -8.42
N PRO A 204 13.52 -2.58 -9.50
CA PRO A 204 12.60 -2.14 -10.55
C PRO A 204 11.27 -1.58 -10.04
N ILE A 205 10.89 -0.37 -10.49
CA ILE A 205 9.65 0.31 -10.12
C ILE A 205 8.67 0.27 -11.29
N HIS A 206 7.52 -0.40 -11.11
CA HIS A 206 6.39 -0.31 -12.04
C HIS A 206 5.20 0.36 -11.34
N VAL A 207 4.77 1.53 -11.82
CA VAL A 207 3.46 2.11 -11.51
C VAL A 207 2.64 2.06 -12.79
N GLY A 208 1.66 1.16 -12.85
CA GLY A 208 0.86 0.97 -14.07
C GLY A 208 0.05 2.21 -14.43
N SER A 209 0.11 2.63 -15.70
CA SER A 209 -0.77 3.67 -16.27
C SER A 209 -2.22 3.18 -16.45
N GLY A 210 -2.43 1.86 -16.46
CA GLY A 210 -3.71 1.23 -16.78
C GLY A 210 -3.87 0.88 -18.26
N VAL A 211 -3.04 1.47 -19.13
CA VAL A 211 -2.98 1.14 -20.56
C VAL A 211 -1.91 0.06 -20.83
N VAL A 212 -1.86 -0.35 -22.09
CA VAL A 212 -0.92 -1.31 -22.66
C VAL A 212 -0.18 -0.58 -23.79
N GLU A 213 1.15 -0.71 -23.83
CA GLU A 213 2.06 0.00 -24.74
C GLU A 213 2.88 -1.05 -25.54
N LEU A 214 3.43 -0.69 -26.70
CA LEU A 214 4.44 -1.54 -27.35
C LEU A 214 5.79 -1.40 -26.63
N SER A 215 6.67 -2.41 -26.74
CA SER A 215 8.02 -2.37 -26.16
C SER A 215 8.87 -1.22 -26.72
N GLU A 216 8.77 -1.01 -28.01
CA GLU A 216 9.49 -0.04 -28.83
C GLU A 216 9.13 1.39 -28.45
N ASP A 217 7.83 1.71 -28.33
CA ASP A 217 7.32 3.00 -27.84
C ASP A 217 7.88 3.40 -26.47
N VAL A 218 8.21 2.40 -25.64
CA VAL A 218 8.81 2.61 -24.31
C VAL A 218 10.32 2.40 -24.29
N GLY A 219 11.01 2.18 -25.41
CA GLY A 219 12.46 1.95 -25.43
C GLY A 219 12.87 0.65 -24.72
N GLN A 220 12.18 -0.44 -25.04
CA GLN A 220 12.57 -1.83 -24.79
C GLN A 220 12.73 -2.58 -26.12
N MET A 221 13.30 -3.79 -26.07
CA MET A 221 13.45 -4.69 -27.22
C MET A 221 12.10 -5.01 -27.87
N GLU A 222 11.99 -4.64 -29.15
CA GLU A 222 10.85 -4.73 -30.08
C GLU A 222 10.00 -6.01 -30.05
N GLY A 223 8.79 -5.88 -30.60
CA GLY A 223 7.91 -7.01 -30.93
C GLY A 223 7.14 -7.57 -29.73
N LYS A 224 6.96 -6.79 -28.66
CA LYS A 224 6.28 -7.21 -27.43
C LYS A 224 5.26 -6.16 -26.98
N VAL A 225 4.17 -6.66 -26.43
CA VAL A 225 3.10 -5.86 -25.83
C VAL A 225 3.31 -5.82 -24.31
N VAL A 226 3.51 -4.64 -23.73
CA VAL A 226 3.89 -4.45 -22.31
C VAL A 226 2.80 -3.75 -21.51
N LYS A 227 2.73 -4.01 -20.20
CA LYS A 227 1.90 -3.20 -19.30
C LYS A 227 2.54 -1.84 -19.09
N GLY A 228 1.84 -0.80 -19.49
CA GLY A 228 2.38 0.55 -19.54
C GLY A 228 2.67 1.16 -18.17
N MET A 229 3.60 2.11 -18.14
CA MET A 229 3.97 2.85 -16.93
C MET A 229 3.34 4.24 -16.93
N ALA A 230 3.03 4.78 -15.76
CA ALA A 230 2.57 6.15 -15.58
C ALA A 230 3.58 7.17 -16.14
N ARG A 231 3.08 8.04 -17.02
CA ARG A 231 3.85 9.06 -17.75
C ARG A 231 3.22 10.44 -17.57
N VAL A 232 4.04 11.49 -17.60
CA VAL A 232 3.62 12.89 -17.68
C VAL A 232 4.42 13.57 -18.78
N ARG A 233 3.74 14.08 -19.81
CA ARG A 233 4.36 14.61 -21.05
C ARG A 233 5.34 13.58 -21.67
N GLY A 234 4.87 12.34 -21.85
CA GLY A 234 5.64 11.22 -22.42
C GLY A 234 6.70 10.59 -21.49
N GLN A 235 7.27 11.36 -20.56
CA GLN A 235 8.32 10.88 -19.65
C GLN A 235 7.73 10.04 -18.50
N PRO A 236 8.35 8.89 -18.14
CA PRO A 236 7.89 8.05 -17.04
C PRO A 236 8.13 8.73 -15.69
N VAL A 237 7.16 8.62 -14.77
CA VAL A 237 7.18 9.24 -13.44
C VAL A 237 6.66 8.28 -12.37
N ILE A 238 6.86 8.62 -11.10
CA ILE A 238 6.12 8.01 -9.99
C ILE A 238 5.08 9.05 -9.53
N PRO A 239 3.78 8.87 -9.83
CA PRO A 239 2.76 9.89 -9.57
C PRO A 239 2.63 10.27 -8.10
N ALA A 240 2.30 11.54 -7.84
CA ALA A 240 2.02 12.09 -6.53
C ALA A 240 1.02 11.25 -5.72
N THR A 241 -0.03 10.76 -6.38
CA THR A 241 -1.06 9.88 -5.79
C THR A 241 -0.50 8.54 -5.33
N SER A 242 0.48 7.99 -6.05
CA SER A 242 1.15 6.73 -5.70
C SER A 242 2.12 6.90 -4.54
N LEU A 243 2.84 8.02 -4.47
CA LEU A 243 3.68 8.39 -3.33
C LEU A 243 2.84 8.64 -2.08
N LYS A 244 1.78 9.47 -2.20
CA LYS A 244 0.83 9.76 -1.12
C LYS A 244 0.15 8.48 -0.61
N GLY A 245 -0.27 7.58 -1.49
CA GLY A 245 -0.84 6.29 -1.11
C GLY A 245 0.16 5.34 -0.43
N ALA A 246 1.42 5.30 -0.91
CA ALA A 246 2.48 4.52 -0.29
C ALA A 246 2.84 5.02 1.11
N LEU A 247 2.91 6.35 1.31
CA LEU A 247 3.17 6.99 2.60
C LEU A 247 1.99 6.79 3.56
N ARG A 248 0.76 7.07 3.11
CA ARG A 248 -0.48 6.87 3.89
C ARG A 248 -0.58 5.45 4.45
N SER A 249 -0.32 4.44 3.61
CA SER A 249 -0.39 3.03 4.02
C SER A 249 0.59 2.65 5.15
N ARG A 250 1.64 3.45 5.38
CA ARG A 250 2.61 3.25 6.47
C ARG A 250 2.25 4.08 7.68
N TYR A 251 1.82 5.32 7.46
CA TYR A 251 1.29 6.18 8.50
C TYR A 251 0.09 5.50 9.20
N GLU A 252 -0.78 4.83 8.44
CA GLU A 252 -1.86 3.99 8.98
C GLU A 252 -1.37 2.77 9.80
N MET A 253 -0.13 2.29 9.60
CA MET A 253 0.47 1.19 10.37
C MET A 253 1.13 1.67 11.68
N ILE A 254 1.63 2.91 11.72
CA ILE A 254 2.34 3.48 12.89
C ILE A 254 1.51 4.49 13.70
N THR A 255 0.22 4.63 13.40
CA THR A 255 -0.73 5.47 14.14
C THR A 255 -2.05 4.73 14.38
N PRO A 256 -2.89 5.12 15.36
CA PRO A 256 -4.18 4.49 15.61
C PRO A 256 -5.24 4.92 14.59
N SER A 257 -4.99 4.63 13.31
CA SER A 257 -5.86 5.02 12.21
C SER A 257 -6.97 4.00 11.92
N CYS A 258 -7.95 4.40 11.11
CA CYS A 258 -8.98 3.50 10.56
C CYS A 258 -8.38 2.53 9.51
N LEU A 259 -9.20 1.58 9.07
CA LEU A 259 -8.98 0.86 7.83
C LEU A 259 -9.60 1.65 6.67
N GLY A 260 -8.96 1.61 5.50
CA GLY A 260 -9.52 2.12 4.26
C GLY A 260 -10.71 1.26 3.74
N PRO A 261 -11.16 1.47 2.49
CA PRO A 261 -12.20 0.63 1.87
C PRO A 261 -11.70 -0.82 1.68
N ILE A 262 -11.97 -1.67 2.68
CA ILE A 262 -11.61 -3.09 2.68
C ILE A 262 -12.68 -3.97 2.03
N ARG A 263 -12.24 -5.05 1.40
CA ARG A 263 -13.13 -6.10 0.89
C ARG A 263 -13.64 -6.97 2.04
N THR A 264 -14.88 -6.79 2.45
CA THR A 264 -15.50 -7.53 3.56
C THR A 264 -16.10 -8.89 3.16
N ARG A 265 -16.28 -9.15 1.86
CA ARG A 265 -16.84 -10.39 1.30
C ARG A 265 -16.04 -10.90 0.10
N ALA A 266 -15.76 -12.19 0.07
CA ALA A 266 -15.12 -12.90 -1.05
C ALA A 266 -15.85 -14.22 -1.35
N VAL A 267 -15.60 -14.78 -2.54
CA VAL A 267 -16.14 -16.07 -2.98
C VAL A 267 -15.00 -16.93 -3.50
N GLU A 268 -14.54 -17.85 -2.64
CA GLU A 268 -13.29 -18.58 -2.77
C GLU A 268 -13.53 -20.08 -3.04
N ARG A 269 -12.61 -20.74 -3.72
CA ARG A 269 -12.74 -22.13 -4.16
C ARG A 269 -12.39 -23.10 -3.02
N TYR A 270 -13.24 -24.08 -2.79
CA TYR A 270 -13.05 -25.14 -1.79
C TYR A 270 -12.93 -26.50 -2.49
N SER A 271 -11.82 -27.20 -2.25
CA SER A 271 -11.57 -28.54 -2.81
C SER A 271 -10.85 -29.40 -1.77
N ASP A 272 -10.98 -30.73 -1.88
CA ASP A 272 -10.14 -31.65 -1.11
C ASP A 272 -8.68 -31.59 -1.59
N ASN A 273 -8.46 -31.42 -2.89
CA ASN A 273 -7.17 -31.26 -3.54
C ASN A 273 -6.56 -29.88 -3.21
N PRO A 274 -5.46 -29.80 -2.43
CA PRO A 274 -4.95 -28.52 -1.94
C PRO A 274 -4.08 -27.75 -2.95
N ARG A 275 -3.86 -28.29 -4.17
CA ARG A 275 -3.41 -27.51 -5.33
C ARG A 275 -4.57 -26.79 -6.04
N ARG A 276 -5.82 -27.19 -5.75
CA ARG A 276 -7.06 -26.61 -6.31
C ARG A 276 -7.89 -25.80 -5.31
N SER A 277 -7.78 -26.10 -4.01
CA SER A 277 -8.44 -25.33 -2.95
C SER A 277 -7.72 -24.01 -2.70
N GLU A 278 -8.50 -22.95 -2.56
CA GLU A 278 -8.02 -21.66 -2.05
C GLU A 278 -8.12 -21.64 -0.51
N LEU A 279 -9.14 -22.31 0.07
CA LEU A 279 -9.34 -22.43 1.51
C LEU A 279 -8.44 -23.50 2.17
N PRO A 280 -8.03 -23.31 3.43
CA PRO A 280 -7.02 -24.15 4.10
C PRO A 280 -7.52 -25.53 4.51
N ARG A 281 -6.65 -26.56 4.44
CA ARG A 281 -6.99 -27.97 4.74
C ARG A 281 -7.70 -28.19 6.08
N LYS A 282 -7.34 -27.44 7.13
CA LYS A 282 -7.95 -27.59 8.48
C LYS A 282 -9.47 -27.41 8.44
N LEU A 283 -9.96 -26.52 7.57
CA LEU A 283 -11.38 -26.24 7.38
C LEU A 283 -12.12 -27.40 6.69
N ILE A 284 -11.43 -28.26 5.91
CA ILE A 284 -12.06 -29.37 5.19
C ILE A 284 -12.79 -30.30 6.15
N ARG A 285 -12.15 -30.65 7.28
CA ARG A 285 -12.68 -31.59 8.28
C ARG A 285 -13.89 -31.06 9.06
N GLN A 286 -14.10 -29.74 9.04
CA GLN A 286 -15.16 -29.07 9.79
C GLN A 286 -16.40 -28.79 8.93
N MET A 287 -16.25 -28.75 7.59
CA MET A 287 -17.32 -28.43 6.66
C MET A 287 -18.46 -29.49 6.67
N PRO A 288 -19.72 -29.10 6.42
CA PRO A 288 -20.83 -30.04 6.25
C PRO A 288 -20.55 -31.14 5.21
N SER A 289 -21.02 -32.36 5.48
CA SER A 289 -20.70 -33.56 4.69
C SER A 289 -21.07 -33.45 3.21
N GLU A 290 -22.12 -32.70 2.84
CA GLU A 290 -22.44 -32.43 1.43
C GLU A 290 -21.35 -31.60 0.74
N LEU A 291 -20.87 -30.53 1.38
CA LEU A 291 -19.77 -29.73 0.84
C LEU A 291 -18.48 -30.55 0.77
N GLN A 292 -18.21 -31.43 1.75
CA GLN A 292 -17.08 -32.37 1.68
C GLN A 292 -17.21 -33.32 0.47
N ARG A 293 -18.39 -33.88 0.19
CA ARG A 293 -18.63 -34.71 -1.01
C ARG A 293 -18.37 -33.92 -2.29
N ARG A 294 -18.92 -32.70 -2.40
CA ARG A 294 -18.76 -31.82 -3.57
C ARG A 294 -17.33 -31.34 -3.79
N ALA A 295 -16.54 -31.19 -2.73
CA ALA A 295 -15.14 -30.77 -2.79
C ALA A 295 -14.20 -31.72 -3.55
N LYS A 296 -14.59 -33.01 -3.65
CA LYS A 296 -13.91 -34.06 -4.40
C LYS A 296 -14.23 -34.08 -5.90
N GLY A 297 -15.28 -33.35 -6.31
CA GLY A 297 -15.79 -33.37 -7.68
C GLY A 297 -14.92 -32.62 -8.70
N ARG A 298 -15.18 -32.85 -9.99
CA ARG A 298 -14.54 -32.12 -11.12
C ARG A 298 -14.70 -30.60 -10.99
N TYR A 299 -15.83 -30.14 -10.43
CA TYR A 299 -16.18 -28.74 -10.22
C TYR A 299 -16.25 -28.41 -8.72
N PRO A 300 -15.11 -28.06 -8.09
CA PRO A 300 -15.07 -27.74 -6.66
C PRO A 300 -15.98 -26.55 -6.32
N PRO A 301 -16.78 -26.64 -5.24
CA PRO A 301 -17.75 -25.60 -4.87
C PRO A 301 -17.07 -24.26 -4.54
N ARG A 302 -17.82 -23.19 -4.77
CA ARG A 302 -17.44 -21.82 -4.42
C ARG A 302 -18.11 -21.43 -3.11
N ILE A 303 -17.30 -20.98 -2.15
CA ILE A 303 -17.71 -20.71 -0.78
C ILE A 303 -17.59 -19.21 -0.49
N THR A 304 -18.66 -18.62 0.03
CA THR A 304 -18.64 -17.26 0.57
C THR A 304 -17.80 -17.22 1.85
N VAL A 305 -16.77 -16.37 1.83
CA VAL A 305 -16.02 -15.91 3.01
C VAL A 305 -16.45 -14.48 3.32
N GLU A 306 -16.78 -14.20 4.57
CA GLU A 306 -17.09 -12.83 5.05
C GLU A 306 -16.26 -12.48 6.28
N VAL A 307 -16.02 -11.19 6.50
CA VAL A 307 -15.51 -10.68 7.77
C VAL A 307 -16.70 -10.34 8.67
N ALA A 308 -16.61 -10.68 9.95
CA ALA A 308 -17.60 -10.29 10.95
C ALA A 308 -17.73 -8.74 10.99
N PRO A 309 -18.95 -8.15 10.95
CA PRO A 309 -19.12 -6.71 11.09
C PRO A 309 -18.46 -6.15 12.37
N GLU A 310 -18.47 -6.96 13.43
CA GLU A 310 -17.87 -6.67 14.74
C GLU A 310 -16.36 -6.51 14.65
N ALA A 311 -15.69 -7.32 13.81
CA ALA A 311 -14.23 -7.27 13.58
C ALA A 311 -13.78 -6.02 12.80
N ILE A 312 -14.72 -5.26 12.23
CA ILE A 312 -14.44 -4.04 11.45
C ILE A 312 -14.91 -2.80 12.22
N ARG A 313 -15.94 -2.94 13.08
CA ARG A 313 -16.58 -1.84 13.81
C ARG A 313 -15.60 -0.86 14.49
N PRO A 314 -14.52 -1.29 15.20
CA PRO A 314 -13.58 -0.37 15.84
C PRO A 314 -12.71 0.45 14.87
N TRP A 315 -12.53 -0.02 13.62
CA TRP A 315 -11.64 0.59 12.63
C TRP A 315 -12.38 1.03 11.35
N GLN A 316 -13.70 1.21 11.39
CA GLN A 316 -14.48 1.67 10.22
C GLN A 316 -13.89 2.98 9.63
N PRO A 317 -13.87 3.14 8.29
CA PRO A 317 -13.39 4.35 7.63
C PRO A 317 -14.00 5.62 8.25
N CYS A 318 -13.20 6.66 8.46
CA CYS A 318 -13.76 7.96 8.84
C CYS A 318 -14.59 8.53 7.69
N ARG A 319 -15.84 8.90 8.00
CA ARG A 319 -16.78 9.52 7.08
C ARG A 319 -17.21 10.87 7.68
N PRO A 320 -16.64 11.99 7.20
CA PRO A 320 -17.11 13.33 7.55
C PRO A 320 -18.62 13.43 7.34
N SER A 321 -19.34 13.98 8.31
CA SER A 321 -20.79 14.17 8.23
C SER A 321 -21.11 15.61 7.87
N LYS A 322 -22.01 15.83 6.91
CA LYS A 322 -22.55 17.17 6.60
C LYS A 322 -23.41 17.77 7.74
N LYS A 323 -23.70 16.99 8.80
CA LYS A 323 -24.51 17.39 9.98
C LYS A 323 -23.70 17.56 11.27
N LYS A 324 -22.37 17.48 11.21
CA LYS A 324 -21.44 17.73 12.32
C LYS A 324 -20.23 18.47 11.79
N ASP A 325 -19.35 18.95 12.66
CA ASP A 325 -18.03 19.44 12.22
C ASP A 325 -17.29 18.31 11.47
N PRO A 326 -16.91 18.48 10.19
CA PRO A 326 -16.26 17.44 9.40
C PRO A 326 -14.83 17.11 9.88
N ARG A 327 -14.24 17.96 10.74
CA ARG A 327 -12.95 17.75 11.42
C ARG A 327 -13.07 16.79 12.60
N SER A 328 -14.26 16.70 13.20
CA SER A 328 -14.51 15.83 14.35
C SER A 328 -14.59 14.34 13.97
N GLY A 329 -14.02 13.46 14.80
CA GLY A 329 -14.08 12.00 14.61
C GLY A 329 -13.21 11.44 13.47
N LEU A 330 -12.31 12.26 12.92
CA LEU A 330 -11.23 11.80 12.05
C LEU A 330 -10.18 11.04 12.87
N CYS A 331 -9.50 10.09 12.24
CA CYS A 331 -8.29 9.47 12.78
C CYS A 331 -7.04 10.12 12.15
N PRO A 332 -5.82 9.92 12.70
CA PRO A 332 -4.61 10.62 12.25
C PRO A 332 -4.37 10.56 10.72
N ALA A 333 -4.44 9.38 10.11
CA ALA A 333 -4.27 9.26 8.66
C ALA A 333 -5.36 9.96 7.82
N CYS A 334 -6.59 10.11 8.33
CA CYS A 334 -7.64 10.84 7.61
C CYS A 334 -7.48 12.36 7.75
N ALA A 335 -7.02 12.85 8.92
CA ALA A 335 -6.74 14.26 9.16
C ALA A 335 -5.58 14.81 8.30
N LEU A 336 -4.53 14.00 8.09
CA LEU A 336 -3.40 14.38 7.22
C LEU A 336 -3.63 14.06 5.75
N PHE A 337 -4.02 12.83 5.39
CA PHE A 337 -4.08 12.42 3.98
C PHE A 337 -5.43 12.72 3.31
N GLY A 338 -6.47 13.05 4.08
CA GLY A 338 -7.84 13.31 3.62
C GLY A 338 -8.77 12.10 3.77
N ALA A 339 -10.07 12.34 3.57
CA ALA A 339 -11.14 11.35 3.60
C ALA A 339 -12.13 11.58 2.45
N GLU A 340 -13.12 10.70 2.29
CA GLU A 340 -14.23 10.92 1.36
C GLU A 340 -15.00 12.18 1.78
N GLY A 341 -14.99 13.21 0.93
CA GLY A 341 -15.59 14.52 1.25
C GLY A 341 -14.72 15.47 2.09
N LEU A 342 -13.43 15.17 2.33
CA LEU A 342 -12.51 16.07 3.04
C LEU A 342 -11.09 16.04 2.44
N GLN A 343 -10.56 17.20 2.06
CA GLN A 343 -9.22 17.33 1.51
C GLN A 343 -8.14 17.08 2.59
N GLY A 344 -7.02 16.46 2.20
CA GLY A 344 -5.88 16.26 3.10
C GLY A 344 -5.02 17.53 3.27
N ARG A 345 -4.22 17.54 4.32
CA ARG A 345 -3.18 18.54 4.62
C ARG A 345 -1.84 18.28 3.97
N VAL A 346 -1.59 17.05 3.50
CA VAL A 346 -0.34 16.67 2.82
C VAL A 346 -0.55 16.25 1.36
N TRP A 347 0.37 16.64 0.49
CA TRP A 347 0.39 16.25 -0.93
C TRP A 347 1.83 16.16 -1.46
N PHE A 348 1.97 15.49 -2.60
CA PHE A 348 3.27 15.32 -3.28
C PHE A 348 3.23 16.03 -4.63
N ASP A 349 4.41 16.40 -5.13
CA ASP A 349 4.61 16.55 -6.58
C ASP A 349 4.71 15.17 -7.24
N ASP A 350 4.55 15.08 -8.56
CA ASP A 350 4.96 13.88 -9.29
C ASP A 350 6.48 13.73 -9.22
N ALA A 351 7.00 12.57 -8.79
CA ALA A 351 8.44 12.37 -8.79
C ALA A 351 8.94 12.18 -10.23
N ARG A 352 9.76 13.14 -10.68
CA ARG A 352 10.35 13.19 -12.01
C ARG A 352 11.73 12.57 -12.01
N VAL A 353 12.05 11.81 -13.05
CA VAL A 353 13.39 11.23 -13.27
C VAL A 353 14.43 12.35 -13.37
N MET A 354 15.60 12.11 -12.77
CA MET A 354 16.77 12.97 -12.85
C MET A 354 17.80 12.37 -13.82
N GLY A 355 18.11 13.08 -14.91
CA GLY A 355 19.10 12.66 -15.90
C GLY A 355 18.67 11.45 -16.75
N LYS A 356 19.63 10.67 -17.22
CA LYS A 356 19.41 9.53 -18.12
C LYS A 356 18.90 8.31 -17.34
N ILE A 357 17.85 7.66 -17.84
CA ILE A 357 17.38 6.38 -17.31
C ILE A 357 18.44 5.29 -17.60
N PRO A 358 18.83 4.44 -16.63
CA PRO A 358 19.73 3.32 -16.86
C PRO A 358 19.22 2.33 -17.93
N SER A 359 20.13 1.60 -18.56
CA SER A 359 19.79 0.51 -19.48
C SER A 359 18.96 -0.58 -18.80
N ARG A 360 17.97 -1.13 -19.50
CA ARG A 360 17.00 -2.11 -18.96
C ARG A 360 16.70 -3.22 -19.97
N SER A 361 16.53 -4.44 -19.46
CA SER A 361 16.09 -5.61 -20.22
C SER A 361 14.58 -5.82 -20.09
N SER A 362 13.98 -6.75 -20.84
CA SER A 362 12.55 -7.03 -20.75
C SER A 362 12.21 -7.78 -19.46
N LEU A 363 11.59 -7.08 -18.49
CA LEU A 363 11.16 -7.67 -17.22
C LEU A 363 9.76 -8.28 -17.33
N ARG A 364 9.59 -9.53 -16.88
CA ARG A 364 8.30 -10.21 -16.78
C ARG A 364 8.01 -10.62 -15.34
N ILE A 365 6.73 -10.62 -14.95
CA ILE A 365 6.27 -11.09 -13.63
C ILE A 365 5.12 -12.10 -13.77
N ALA A 366 4.89 -12.89 -12.72
CA ALA A 366 3.68 -13.69 -12.59
C ALA A 366 2.44 -12.81 -12.35
N SER A 367 1.27 -13.30 -12.76
CA SER A 367 -0.02 -12.65 -12.47
C SER A 367 -0.25 -12.57 -10.96
N LEU A 368 -0.24 -11.35 -10.42
CA LEU A 368 -0.39 -11.10 -8.99
C LEU A 368 -1.86 -11.01 -8.60
N TYR A 369 -2.27 -11.87 -7.67
CA TYR A 369 -3.64 -11.91 -7.15
C TYR A 369 -3.77 -11.12 -5.84
N GLN A 370 -4.99 -10.65 -5.55
CA GLN A 370 -5.31 -10.07 -4.25
C GLN A 370 -5.10 -11.10 -3.12
N PRO A 371 -4.68 -10.67 -1.91
CA PRO A 371 -4.69 -11.54 -0.73
C PRO A 371 -6.09 -12.13 -0.52
N ARG A 372 -6.16 -13.43 -0.22
CA ARG A 372 -7.42 -14.12 0.00
C ARG A 372 -8.00 -13.76 1.37
N LEU A 373 -9.32 -13.58 1.43
CA LEU A 373 -9.99 -13.03 2.60
C LEU A 373 -9.89 -13.98 3.80
N HIS A 374 -9.82 -15.29 3.54
CA HIS A 374 -9.59 -16.29 4.60
C HIS A 374 -8.26 -16.14 5.35
N ARG A 375 -7.31 -15.34 4.83
CA ARG A 375 -6.00 -15.08 5.48
C ARG A 375 -6.03 -13.90 6.43
N ALA A 376 -7.10 -13.08 6.39
CA ALA A 376 -7.23 -11.88 7.20
C ALA A 376 -7.31 -12.16 8.71
N GLY A 377 -7.73 -13.36 9.12
CA GLY A 377 -7.73 -13.77 10.52
C GLY A 377 -8.39 -15.11 10.81
N PRO A 378 -8.70 -15.41 12.08
CA PRO A 378 -9.25 -16.69 12.52
C PRO A 378 -10.58 -17.03 11.82
N LEU A 379 -10.67 -18.26 11.32
CA LEU A 379 -11.84 -18.77 10.60
C LEU A 379 -12.78 -19.54 11.52
N THR A 380 -14.06 -19.23 11.43
CA THR A 380 -15.15 -20.06 11.98
C THR A 380 -16.16 -20.38 10.89
N LEU A 381 -16.80 -21.53 11.01
CA LEU A 381 -17.95 -21.86 10.16
C LEU A 381 -19.20 -21.17 10.68
N HIS A 382 -20.11 -20.85 9.75
CA HIS A 382 -21.41 -20.26 10.04
C HIS A 382 -22.51 -21.15 9.45
N GLY A 383 -23.66 -21.20 10.13
CA GLY A 383 -24.72 -22.18 9.88
C GLY A 383 -25.21 -22.27 8.44
N TRP A 384 -25.49 -23.51 8.01
CA TRP A 384 -26.07 -23.86 6.72
C TRP A 384 -27.48 -23.24 6.57
N GLY A 385 -27.90 -22.91 5.34
CA GLY A 385 -29.20 -22.27 5.07
C GLY A 385 -29.18 -20.74 4.86
N ARG A 386 -28.05 -20.05 5.09
CA ARG A 386 -27.82 -18.67 4.62
C ARG A 386 -26.56 -18.57 3.77
N ARG A 387 -26.45 -17.51 2.96
CA ARG A 387 -25.45 -17.36 1.86
C ARG A 387 -23.97 -17.25 2.27
N THR A 388 -23.62 -17.55 3.54
CA THR A 388 -22.29 -17.38 4.13
C THR A 388 -21.94 -18.58 4.99
N VAL A 389 -20.86 -19.28 4.63
CA VAL A 389 -20.42 -20.54 5.27
C VAL A 389 -19.16 -20.33 6.13
N VAL A 390 -18.32 -19.35 5.79
CA VAL A 390 -17.05 -19.08 6.48
C VAL A 390 -17.01 -17.62 6.93
N ARG A 391 -16.71 -17.37 8.21
CA ARG A 391 -16.55 -16.04 8.77
C ARG A 391 -15.16 -15.86 9.40
N VAL A 392 -14.49 -14.78 9.04
CA VAL A 392 -13.31 -14.25 9.74
C VAL A 392 -13.81 -13.49 10.98
N ARG A 393 -13.47 -13.96 12.19
CA ARG A 393 -13.99 -13.38 13.45
C ARG A 393 -13.24 -12.14 13.94
N GLU A 394 -11.95 -12.05 13.63
CA GLU A 394 -11.03 -10.98 14.05
C GLU A 394 -10.06 -10.69 12.90
N LEU A 395 -9.50 -9.49 12.84
CA LEU A 395 -8.51 -9.09 11.84
C LEU A 395 -7.11 -9.12 12.45
N LYS A 396 -6.18 -9.85 11.83
CA LYS A 396 -4.76 -9.94 12.26
C LYS A 396 -4.03 -8.59 12.26
N GLY A 397 -4.42 -7.67 11.37
CA GLY A 397 -3.62 -6.48 11.14
C GLY A 397 -3.70 -5.87 9.74
N ARG A 398 -2.81 -4.92 9.50
CA ARG A 398 -2.50 -4.33 8.19
C ARG A 398 -1.37 -5.12 7.54
N LYS A 399 -1.60 -5.62 6.33
CA LYS A 399 -0.64 -6.45 5.59
C LYS A 399 0.65 -5.68 5.23
N ALA A 400 1.78 -6.07 5.81
CA ALA A 400 3.11 -5.61 5.44
C ALA A 400 3.90 -6.73 4.74
N TYR A 401 4.72 -6.39 3.76
CA TYR A 401 5.51 -7.38 2.99
C TYR A 401 6.85 -7.67 3.66
N TYR A 402 7.29 -8.92 3.60
CA TYR A 402 8.67 -9.30 3.93
C TYR A 402 9.68 -8.61 2.99
N ARG A 403 10.96 -8.69 3.34
CA ARG A 403 12.04 -8.38 2.41
C ARG A 403 12.05 -9.47 1.34
N VAL A 404 11.82 -9.07 0.09
CA VAL A 404 11.78 -9.96 -1.09
C VAL A 404 12.64 -9.30 -2.16
N GLN A 405 13.62 -10.00 -2.69
CA GLN A 405 14.43 -9.56 -3.83
C GLN A 405 13.79 -10.02 -5.15
N LEU A 406 14.28 -9.48 -6.27
CA LEU A 406 13.78 -9.87 -7.58
C LEU A 406 14.39 -11.21 -7.98
N GLY A 407 13.62 -12.28 -7.83
CA GLY A 407 14.02 -13.66 -8.13
C GLY A 407 13.54 -14.67 -7.09
N ASP A 408 13.49 -14.27 -5.81
CA ASP A 408 13.22 -15.16 -4.67
C ASP A 408 11.90 -15.93 -4.80
N VAL A 409 10.87 -15.28 -5.36
CA VAL A 409 9.57 -15.91 -5.63
C VAL A 409 9.60 -16.50 -7.05
N PRO A 410 9.50 -17.83 -7.21
CA PRO A 410 9.56 -18.48 -8.52
C PRO A 410 8.47 -17.96 -9.47
N THR A 411 8.89 -17.26 -10.51
CA THR A 411 8.00 -16.53 -11.42
C THR A 411 8.02 -17.13 -12.82
N LYS A 412 7.15 -18.13 -13.06
CA LYS A 412 6.71 -18.49 -14.42
C LYS A 412 5.81 -17.37 -14.96
N GLY A 413 6.42 -16.24 -15.27
CA GLY A 413 5.79 -14.95 -15.45
C GLY A 413 5.59 -14.58 -16.92
N ASN A 414 4.34 -14.62 -17.38
CA ASN A 414 4.02 -14.24 -18.76
C ASN A 414 3.72 -12.74 -18.95
N VAL A 415 3.64 -11.93 -17.88
CA VAL A 415 3.25 -10.52 -17.95
C VAL A 415 4.50 -9.61 -18.05
N PRO A 416 4.89 -9.11 -19.24
CA PRO A 416 5.92 -8.08 -19.36
C PRO A 416 5.46 -6.72 -18.84
N LEU A 417 6.39 -5.92 -18.34
CA LEU A 417 6.14 -4.59 -17.76
C LEU A 417 7.02 -3.51 -18.40
N ASP A 418 6.49 -2.29 -18.49
CA ASP A 418 7.33 -1.08 -18.48
C ASP A 418 7.67 -0.67 -17.04
N TYR A 419 8.92 -0.31 -16.76
CA TYR A 419 9.41 -0.09 -15.40
C TYR A 419 10.67 0.79 -15.32
N LEU A 420 10.77 1.67 -14.32
CA LEU A 420 12.03 2.36 -14.04
C LEU A 420 13.03 1.36 -13.43
N PRO A 421 14.23 1.17 -14.00
CA PRO A 421 15.21 0.21 -13.53
C PRO A 421 15.91 0.65 -12.23
N ARG A 422 16.60 -0.30 -11.58
CA ARG A 422 17.49 -0.03 -10.45
C ARG A 422 18.51 1.04 -10.84
N GLY A 423 18.83 1.94 -9.91
CA GLY A 423 19.71 3.09 -10.12
C GLY A 423 19.01 4.33 -10.71
N THR A 424 17.74 4.24 -11.10
CA THR A 424 16.97 5.44 -11.50
C THR A 424 16.83 6.38 -10.31
N ARG A 425 17.24 7.64 -10.48
CA ARG A 425 17.07 8.72 -9.50
C ARG A 425 15.87 9.60 -9.87
N LEU A 426 15.14 10.08 -8.87
CA LEU A 426 14.01 10.99 -9.03
C LEU A 426 14.03 12.12 -7.98
N ARG A 427 13.47 13.28 -8.31
CA ARG A 427 13.21 14.40 -7.37
C ARG A 427 11.71 14.60 -7.19
N THR A 428 11.28 14.90 -5.97
CA THR A 428 9.90 15.27 -5.61
C THR A 428 9.91 16.18 -4.38
N ARG A 429 8.81 16.89 -4.14
CA ARG A 429 8.52 17.50 -2.83
C ARG A 429 7.33 16.82 -2.18
N LEU A 430 7.34 16.78 -0.85
CA LEU A 430 6.19 16.47 0.00
C LEU A 430 5.81 17.75 0.71
N HIS A 431 4.68 18.34 0.32
CA HIS A 431 4.16 19.58 0.89
C HIS A 431 3.19 19.27 2.04
N PHE A 432 3.15 20.17 3.02
CA PHE A 432 2.29 20.08 4.20
C PHE A 432 1.81 21.48 4.62
N ARG A 433 0.60 21.57 5.19
CA ARG A 433 0.06 22.79 5.79
C ARG A 433 -0.61 22.47 7.13
N ASN A 434 -0.44 23.37 8.11
CA ASN A 434 -1.05 23.30 9.43
C ASN A 434 -0.87 21.92 10.09
N VAL A 435 0.35 21.36 10.07
CA VAL A 435 0.66 20.10 10.74
C VAL A 435 1.40 20.38 12.04
N THR A 436 1.07 19.66 13.11
CA THR A 436 1.84 19.79 14.36
C THR A 436 3.24 19.17 14.21
N PRO A 437 4.24 19.58 15.02
CA PRO A 437 5.55 18.95 15.07
C PRO A 437 5.51 17.41 15.18
N ALA A 438 4.61 16.86 15.99
CA ALA A 438 4.45 15.42 16.16
C ALA A 438 3.80 14.73 14.93
N GLU A 439 2.92 15.42 14.20
CA GLU A 439 2.40 14.90 12.93
C GLU A 439 3.48 14.85 11.84
N LEU A 440 4.29 15.91 11.75
CA LEU A 440 5.42 16.00 10.81
C LEU A 440 6.50 14.96 11.13
N GLY A 441 6.82 14.75 12.40
CA GLY A 441 7.66 13.64 12.86
C GLY A 441 7.13 12.27 12.43
N GLY A 442 5.81 12.06 12.52
CA GLY A 442 5.17 10.83 12.03
C GLY A 442 5.22 10.65 10.52
N LEU A 443 5.17 11.73 9.73
CA LEU A 443 5.34 11.68 8.28
C LEU A 443 6.79 11.30 7.91
N ILE A 444 7.77 11.86 8.62
CA ILE A 444 9.21 11.59 8.42
C ILE A 444 9.56 10.15 8.85
N ALA A 445 8.99 9.67 9.95
CA ALA A 445 9.04 8.26 10.36
C ALA A 445 8.43 7.33 9.29
N ALA A 446 7.24 7.68 8.77
CA ALA A 446 6.57 6.90 7.72
C ALA A 446 7.34 6.88 6.39
N LEU A 447 8.16 7.89 6.07
CA LEU A 447 9.08 7.86 4.92
C LEU A 447 10.25 6.87 5.12
N GLY A 448 10.60 6.51 6.36
CA GLY A 448 11.70 5.59 6.68
C GLY A 448 13.09 6.22 6.65
N ILE A 449 13.18 7.56 6.73
CA ILE A 449 14.44 8.32 6.60
C ILE A 449 15.22 8.37 7.93
N VAL A 450 14.50 8.54 9.05
CA VAL A 450 15.06 8.74 10.39
C VAL A 450 14.83 7.48 11.24
N LYS A 451 15.82 7.14 12.09
CA LYS A 451 15.67 6.21 13.21
C LYS A 451 15.60 7.00 14.51
N THR A 452 14.88 6.53 15.52
CA THR A 452 15.00 7.04 16.90
C THR A 452 15.86 6.08 17.73
N ARG A 453 15.98 6.34 19.04
CA ARG A 453 16.63 5.45 20.01
C ARG A 453 15.97 4.06 20.09
N ASP A 454 14.64 4.03 20.05
CA ASP A 454 13.84 2.82 20.38
C ASP A 454 13.01 2.28 19.20
N LEU A 455 12.93 3.04 18.09
CA LEU A 455 12.11 2.71 16.92
C LEU A 455 12.89 2.95 15.62
N ASP A 456 12.85 1.93 14.76
CA ASP A 456 13.89 1.73 13.76
C ASP A 456 13.35 1.82 12.31
N ARG A 457 14.22 2.09 11.34
CA ARG A 457 13.79 2.46 9.97
C ARG A 457 13.36 1.28 9.10
N PHE A 458 12.35 1.49 8.26
CA PHE A 458 11.79 0.48 7.34
C PHE A 458 11.78 0.97 5.87
N PRO A 459 12.11 0.11 4.89
CA PRO A 459 12.38 0.50 3.50
C PRO A 459 11.16 1.11 2.81
N PHE A 460 11.34 2.12 1.93
CA PHE A 460 10.23 2.70 1.16
C PHE A 460 9.86 1.83 -0.05
N ARG A 461 8.55 1.67 -0.31
CA ARG A 461 8.04 0.79 -1.38
C ARG A 461 6.78 1.34 -2.04
N VAL A 462 6.87 1.66 -3.34
CA VAL A 462 5.77 2.18 -4.18
C VAL A 462 5.37 1.17 -5.28
N GLY A 463 4.30 1.45 -6.02
CA GLY A 463 3.94 0.71 -7.25
C GLY A 463 3.42 -0.72 -7.06
N GLY A 464 3.34 -1.43 -8.18
CA GLY A 464 2.98 -2.85 -8.27
C GLY A 464 4.15 -3.78 -7.93
N GLY A 465 3.99 -5.08 -8.19
CA GLY A 465 5.09 -6.05 -8.11
C GLY A 465 5.67 -6.33 -6.71
N LYS A 466 5.13 -5.74 -5.63
CA LYS A 466 5.66 -5.90 -4.26
C LYS A 466 5.85 -7.36 -3.78
N PRO A 467 4.98 -8.34 -4.13
CA PRO A 467 5.19 -9.76 -3.86
C PRO A 467 6.45 -10.39 -4.49
N VAL A 468 7.01 -9.79 -5.54
CA VAL A 468 8.09 -10.36 -6.38
C VAL A 468 9.29 -9.39 -6.47
N GLY A 469 9.54 -8.65 -5.38
CA GLY A 469 10.74 -7.83 -5.20
C GLY A 469 10.75 -6.45 -5.89
N LEU A 470 9.72 -6.06 -6.64
CA LEU A 470 9.66 -4.71 -7.23
C LEU A 470 9.35 -3.61 -6.19
N GLY A 471 9.61 -2.37 -6.59
CA GLY A 471 9.08 -1.16 -5.97
C GLY A 471 9.93 -0.54 -4.86
N TYR A 472 11.13 -1.05 -4.56
CA TYR A 472 11.97 -0.53 -3.47
C TYR A 472 12.63 0.80 -3.83
N LEU A 473 12.47 1.79 -2.97
CA LEU A 473 13.09 3.10 -3.04
C LEU A 473 13.90 3.35 -1.76
N GLU A 474 15.13 3.84 -1.89
CA GLU A 474 15.80 4.58 -0.82
C GLU A 474 15.35 6.05 -0.91
N VAL A 475 15.09 6.68 0.23
CA VAL A 475 14.56 8.05 0.31
C VAL A 475 15.55 8.92 1.06
N THR A 476 16.00 10.01 0.44
CA THR A 476 16.93 10.97 1.03
C THR A 476 16.25 12.32 1.16
N LEU A 477 16.17 12.83 2.39
CA LEU A 477 15.81 14.23 2.65
C LEU A 477 16.98 15.14 2.25
N ARG A 478 16.73 16.08 1.35
CA ARG A 478 17.71 17.10 0.91
C ARG A 478 17.62 18.37 1.76
N GLY A 479 16.41 18.77 2.10
CA GLY A 479 16.10 19.85 3.02
C GLY A 479 14.63 19.83 3.41
N LEU A 480 14.31 20.41 4.55
CA LEU A 480 12.95 20.72 4.98
C LEU A 480 12.88 22.23 5.11
N TYR A 481 11.84 22.83 4.52
CA TYR A 481 11.68 24.28 4.44
C TYR A 481 10.28 24.65 4.96
N LEU A 482 10.19 25.67 5.80
CA LEU A 482 8.95 26.21 6.33
C LEU A 482 8.62 27.54 5.64
N PHE A 483 7.34 27.82 5.41
CA PHE A 483 6.91 29.17 5.03
C PHE A 483 6.63 30.00 6.28
N GLU A 484 6.83 31.32 6.19
CA GLU A 484 6.62 32.28 7.28
C GLU A 484 5.67 33.39 6.81
N GLY A 485 4.89 33.98 7.72
CA GLY A 485 3.86 34.97 7.42
C GLY A 485 2.43 34.42 7.34
N ASP A 486 1.43 35.31 7.29
CA ASP A 486 0.00 34.96 7.42
C ASP A 486 -0.64 34.37 6.16
N ASP A 487 -0.18 34.76 4.98
CA ASP A 487 -0.47 34.09 3.73
C ASP A 487 0.79 33.99 2.84
N PRO A 488 1.47 32.83 2.84
CA PRO A 488 2.62 32.55 1.98
C PRO A 488 2.36 32.62 0.46
N TRP A 489 1.11 32.74 0.00
CA TRP A 489 0.81 32.97 -1.42
C TRP A 489 0.63 34.45 -1.78
N LEU A 490 0.33 35.31 -0.81
CA LEU A 490 0.32 36.77 -1.01
C LEU A 490 1.73 37.35 -0.87
N ALA A 491 2.55 36.79 0.02
CA ALA A 491 3.94 37.17 0.18
C ALA A 491 4.84 36.55 -0.91
N PHE A 492 4.78 37.12 -2.13
CA PHE A 492 5.49 36.62 -3.33
C PHE A 492 7.00 36.38 -3.13
N ASP A 493 7.65 37.18 -2.27
CA ASP A 493 9.09 37.12 -2.00
C ASP A 493 9.45 36.32 -0.72
N ALA A 494 8.48 35.66 -0.06
CA ALA A 494 8.70 34.92 1.17
C ALA A 494 9.57 33.67 0.96
N GLN A 495 10.89 33.82 1.13
CA GLN A 495 11.82 32.70 1.04
C GLN A 495 11.59 31.72 2.21
N PRO A 496 11.34 30.42 1.93
CA PRO A 496 10.99 29.48 2.98
C PRO A 496 12.22 29.08 3.80
N ARG A 497 12.18 29.33 5.11
CA ARG A 497 13.33 29.11 6.01
C ARG A 497 13.70 27.62 6.09
N PRO A 498 14.97 27.25 5.89
CA PRO A 498 15.43 25.87 6.08
C PRO A 498 15.39 25.47 7.56
N VAL A 499 15.13 24.18 7.80
CA VAL A 499 15.13 23.57 9.14
C VAL A 499 16.32 22.61 9.27
N ASP A 500 16.99 22.67 10.41
CA ASP A 500 18.16 21.88 10.75
C ASP A 500 17.82 20.41 11.11
N ARG A 501 18.87 19.58 11.23
CA ARG A 501 18.72 18.14 11.49
C ARG A 501 18.34 17.80 12.94
N GLU A 502 18.64 18.65 13.90
CA GLU A 502 18.35 18.42 15.32
C GLU A 502 16.86 18.67 15.57
N THR A 503 16.32 19.81 15.12
CA THR A 503 14.88 20.12 15.11
C THR A 503 14.07 19.03 14.42
N ILE A 504 14.49 18.58 13.24
CA ILE A 504 13.85 17.47 12.51
C ILE A 504 13.85 16.17 13.33
N THR A 505 14.94 15.87 14.04
CA THR A 505 15.03 14.67 14.88
C THR A 505 14.14 14.80 16.11
N GLY A 506 14.13 15.97 16.76
CA GLY A 506 13.26 16.30 17.89
C GLY A 506 11.77 16.16 17.55
N TRP A 507 11.36 16.48 16.32
CA TRP A 507 9.98 16.24 15.85
C TRP A 507 9.65 14.75 15.70
N VAL A 508 10.57 13.94 15.17
CA VAL A 508 10.39 12.47 15.08
C VAL A 508 10.37 11.84 16.48
N GLU A 509 11.11 12.39 17.44
CA GLU A 509 11.01 11.99 18.84
C GLU A 509 9.71 12.46 19.51
N ALA A 510 9.23 13.69 19.24
CA ALA A 510 7.94 14.17 19.72
C ALA A 510 6.79 13.28 19.23
N PHE A 511 6.86 12.82 17.97
CA PHE A 511 5.98 11.76 17.47
C PHE A 511 6.13 10.47 18.29
N ALA A 512 7.34 9.93 18.42
CA ALA A 512 7.58 8.67 19.12
C ALA A 512 7.16 8.69 20.61
N ARG A 513 7.22 9.85 21.27
CA ARG A 513 6.78 10.08 22.66
C ARG A 513 5.26 10.27 22.77
N ASN A 514 4.57 10.77 21.75
CA ASN A 514 3.12 11.03 21.80
C ASN A 514 2.30 9.73 21.71
N GLU A 515 1.72 9.31 22.83
CA GLU A 515 1.05 8.02 22.96
C GLU A 515 -0.35 7.97 22.32
N THR A 516 -0.97 9.12 22.04
CA THR A 516 -2.25 9.19 21.32
C THR A 516 -2.08 9.13 19.81
N LEU A 517 -0.90 9.51 19.31
CA LEU A 517 -0.59 9.61 17.88
C LEU A 517 0.28 8.43 17.39
N CYS A 518 1.30 8.02 18.14
CA CYS A 518 2.23 6.97 17.75
C CYS A 518 1.81 5.59 18.29
N TYR A 519 1.47 4.69 17.38
CA TYR A 519 1.23 3.28 17.69
C TYR A 519 2.56 2.51 17.68
N LYS A 520 3.29 2.61 18.81
CA LYS A 520 4.66 2.06 19.02
C LYS A 520 4.79 0.58 18.62
N GLU A 521 3.81 -0.25 18.98
CA GLU A 521 3.75 -1.68 18.60
C GLU A 521 3.68 -1.87 17.07
N GLY A 522 2.83 -1.10 16.39
CA GLY A 522 2.69 -1.16 14.93
C GLY A 522 3.95 -0.73 14.18
N TRP A 523 4.71 0.24 14.71
CA TRP A 523 6.04 0.61 14.18
C TRP A 523 7.05 -0.53 14.35
N ARG A 524 7.16 -1.12 15.56
CA ARG A 524 8.07 -2.26 15.81
C ARG A 524 7.78 -3.43 14.86
N ALA A 525 6.53 -3.89 14.82
CA ALA A 525 6.09 -4.95 13.92
C ALA A 525 6.32 -4.61 12.44
N LEU A 526 6.08 -3.36 12.00
CA LEU A 526 6.37 -2.95 10.62
C LEU A 526 7.87 -3.03 10.30
N SER A 527 8.74 -2.62 11.23
CA SER A 527 10.19 -2.71 11.09
C SER A 527 10.65 -4.17 11.00
N GLU A 528 10.22 -5.01 11.95
CA GLU A 528 10.52 -6.45 11.99
C GLU A 528 10.07 -7.18 10.71
N ILE A 529 8.80 -7.02 10.33
CA ILE A 529 8.22 -7.66 9.14
C ILE A 529 8.96 -7.23 7.87
N THR A 530 9.26 -5.94 7.70
CA THR A 530 9.94 -5.47 6.47
C THR A 530 11.45 -5.73 6.40
N ARG A 531 12.04 -6.20 7.50
CA ARG A 531 13.45 -6.63 7.58
C ARG A 531 13.62 -8.13 7.39
N ARG A 532 12.66 -8.93 7.83
CA ARG A 532 12.65 -10.39 7.67
C ARG A 532 12.74 -10.76 6.20
N ASP A 533 13.81 -11.46 5.83
CA ASP A 533 13.96 -12.04 4.50
C ASP A 533 12.92 -13.13 4.25
N TYR A 534 12.33 -13.10 3.06
CA TYR A 534 11.45 -14.15 2.57
C TYR A 534 12.27 -15.41 2.24
N GLN A 535 11.94 -16.51 2.90
CA GLN A 535 12.49 -17.82 2.61
C GLN A 535 11.52 -18.58 1.69
N PRO A 536 11.94 -18.99 0.48
CA PRO A 536 11.14 -19.88 -0.36
C PRO A 536 10.82 -21.19 0.36
N GLY A 537 9.59 -21.69 0.18
CA GLY A 537 9.23 -23.01 0.67
C GLY A 537 9.88 -24.10 -0.21
N GLU A 538 10.48 -25.11 0.42
CA GLU A 538 11.15 -26.21 -0.29
C GLU A 538 10.23 -26.91 -1.32
N GLY A 539 10.69 -27.00 -2.58
CA GLY A 539 10.00 -27.68 -3.67
C GLY A 539 8.91 -26.85 -4.36
N GLY A 540 9.32 -25.77 -5.04
CA GLY A 540 8.49 -24.95 -5.94
C GLY A 540 8.33 -25.50 -7.35
#